data_AF-A0A6V7KAR9-F1
#
_entry.id   AF-A0A6V7KAR9-F1
#
_cell.length_a   1.000
_cell.length_b   1.000
_cell.length_c   1.000
_cell.angle_alpha   90.00
_cell.angle_beta   90.00
_cell.angle_gamma   90.00
#
_symmetry.space_group_name_H-M   'P 1'
#
loop_
_entity.id
_entity.type
_entity.pdbx_description
1 polymer ?
#
loop_
_entity_poly.entity_id
_entity_poly.type
_entity_poly.pdbx_seq_one_letter_code
_entity_poly.pdbx_strand_id
1 'polypeptide(L)'
;FPDVMMPSYSLSKWYAIYFVTYLCTMLYVMMNLMLAVVNETFTSAERDKFKKLFLHKRRACQHAFKLLVSKQNPDKMRFRQFEGLMRYYAPQKSTLDIILMFRHMNSSGSGALSCEEFLSVYDVTTLQWEPQYTGIPWYHTAWPPLQMLCTGANAAIMWPYFESVV
;
A
#
# COMPACT_ATOMS: atom_id res chain seq x y z
N PHE A 1 37.01 -21.28 -0.91
CA PHE A 1 37.58 -22.21 -1.91
C PHE A 1 39.04 -22.56 -1.58
N PRO A 2 39.30 -23.29 -0.48
CA PRO A 2 40.65 -23.75 -0.16
C PRO A 2 41.11 -24.85 -1.13
N ASP A 3 40.22 -25.74 -1.56
CA ASP A 3 40.58 -26.92 -2.37
C ASP A 3 41.23 -26.58 -3.72
N VAL A 4 40.83 -25.46 -4.34
CA VAL A 4 41.43 -24.97 -5.59
C VAL A 4 42.79 -24.31 -5.35
N MET A 5 43.01 -23.71 -4.18
CA MET A 5 44.25 -23.01 -3.83
C MET A 5 45.33 -23.95 -3.27
N MET A 6 44.93 -25.01 -2.56
CA MET A 6 45.83 -25.88 -1.78
C MET A 6 46.98 -26.52 -2.58
N PRO A 7 46.77 -27.05 -3.80
CA PRO A 7 47.86 -27.63 -4.59
C PRO A 7 48.96 -26.60 -4.92
N SER A 8 48.58 -25.41 -5.39
CA SER A 8 49.52 -24.33 -5.71
C SER A 8 50.18 -23.75 -4.46
N TYR A 9 49.44 -23.65 -3.35
CA TYR A 9 49.98 -23.17 -2.09
C TYR A 9 51.05 -24.09 -1.50
N SER A 10 50.88 -25.41 -1.66
CA SER A 10 51.84 -26.41 -1.18
C SER A 10 53.21 -26.32 -1.88
N LEU A 11 53.24 -25.84 -3.13
CA LEU A 11 54.47 -25.62 -3.89
C LEU A 11 55.19 -24.35 -3.44
N SER A 12 54.46 -23.25 -3.25
CA SER A 12 55.02 -22.01 -2.70
C SER A 12 53.92 -21.17 -2.05
N LYS A 13 54.20 -20.69 -0.84
CA LYS A 13 53.27 -19.83 -0.08
C LYS A 13 52.98 -18.51 -0.78
N TRP A 14 53.87 -18.04 -1.67
CA TRP A 14 53.70 -16.80 -2.43
C TRP A 14 52.52 -16.85 -3.41
N TYR A 15 52.12 -18.03 -3.88
CA TYR A 15 50.95 -18.17 -4.74
C TYR A 15 49.63 -17.80 -4.04
N ALA A 16 49.58 -17.75 -2.69
CA ALA A 16 48.40 -17.28 -1.97
C ALA A 16 48.03 -15.83 -2.32
N ILE A 17 49.01 -14.98 -2.63
CA ILE A 17 48.77 -13.57 -2.97
C ILE A 17 47.88 -13.46 -4.21
N TYR A 18 48.09 -14.32 -5.21
CA TYR A 18 47.24 -14.37 -6.41
C TYR A 18 45.78 -14.66 -6.03
N PHE A 19 45.53 -15.69 -5.22
CA PHE A 19 44.16 -16.07 -4.85
C PHE A 19 43.48 -15.03 -3.95
N VAL A 20 44.21 -14.44 -3.00
CA VAL A 20 43.67 -13.38 -2.13
C VAL A 20 43.31 -12.15 -2.95
N THR A 21 44.20 -11.67 -3.82
CA THR A 21 43.93 -10.51 -4.68
C THR A 21 42.80 -10.80 -5.68
N TYR A 22 42.77 -11.99 -6.26
CA TYR A 22 41.68 -12.45 -7.12
C TYR A 22 40.34 -12.46 -6.39
N LEU A 23 40.26 -13.07 -5.19
CA LEU A 23 39.01 -13.12 -4.41
C LEU A 23 38.58 -11.72 -3.99
N CYS A 24 39.49 -10.87 -3.54
CA CYS A 24 39.16 -9.49 -3.21
C CYS A 24 38.57 -8.74 -4.41
N THR A 25 39.18 -8.90 -5.59
CA THR A 25 38.74 -8.22 -6.81
C THR A 25 37.42 -8.79 -7.32
N MET A 26 37.29 -10.11 -7.48
CA MET A 26 36.12 -10.71 -8.08
C MET A 26 34.92 -10.76 -7.13
N LEU A 27 35.14 -11.11 -5.87
CA LEU A 27 34.04 -11.26 -4.93
C LEU A 27 33.60 -9.91 -4.37
N TYR A 28 34.51 -9.08 -3.88
CA TYR A 28 34.11 -7.84 -3.22
C TYR A 28 33.94 -6.67 -4.18
N VAL A 29 34.71 -6.60 -5.26
CA VAL A 29 34.55 -5.52 -6.24
C VAL A 29 33.55 -5.93 -7.32
N MET A 30 33.81 -7.01 -8.06
CA MET A 30 32.99 -7.34 -9.24
C MET A 30 31.57 -7.80 -8.89
N MET A 31 31.36 -8.67 -7.89
CA MET A 31 29.99 -9.09 -7.54
C MET A 31 29.15 -7.94 -6.99
N ASN A 32 29.70 -7.09 -6.12
CA ASN A 32 28.95 -5.94 -5.59
C ASN A 32 28.68 -4.90 -6.68
N LEU A 33 29.62 -4.68 -7.60
CA LEU A 33 29.40 -3.83 -8.77
C LEU A 33 28.29 -4.41 -9.67
N MET A 34 28.32 -5.71 -9.94
CA MET A 34 27.30 -6.39 -10.72
C MET A 34 25.92 -6.25 -10.07
N LEU A 35 25.82 -6.48 -8.76
CA LEU A 35 24.57 -6.29 -8.01
C LEU A 35 24.07 -4.86 -8.10
N ALA A 36 24.96 -3.86 -7.95
CA ALA A 36 24.59 -2.46 -8.05
C ALA A 36 24.02 -2.11 -9.44
N VAL A 37 24.69 -2.54 -10.52
CA VAL A 37 24.24 -2.28 -11.90
C VAL A 37 22.91 -2.97 -12.20
N VAL A 38 22.74 -4.22 -11.77
CA VAL A 38 21.46 -4.94 -11.95
C VAL A 38 20.34 -4.29 -11.15
N ASN A 39 20.61 -3.85 -9.91
CA ASN A 39 19.62 -3.16 -9.10
C ASN A 39 19.21 -1.81 -9.70
N GLU A 40 20.16 -1.03 -10.23
CA GLU A 40 19.88 0.24 -10.90
C GLU A 40 19.02 0.03 -12.15
N THR A 41 19.39 -0.92 -13.00
CA THR A 41 18.63 -1.23 -14.22
C THR A 41 17.23 -1.76 -13.92
N PHE A 42 17.08 -2.62 -12.90
CA PHE A 42 15.79 -3.11 -12.43
C PHE A 42 14.91 -1.96 -11.90
N THR A 43 15.46 -1.13 -11.01
CA THR A 43 14.75 0.02 -10.42
C THR A 43 14.30 1.01 -11.49
N SER A 44 15.15 1.28 -12.50
CA SER A 44 14.82 2.13 -13.63
C SER A 44 13.66 1.55 -14.46
N ALA A 45 13.71 0.26 -14.78
CA ALA A 45 12.65 -0.42 -15.50
C ALA A 45 11.33 -0.47 -14.71
N GLU A 46 11.40 -0.67 -13.39
CA GLU A 46 10.23 -0.64 -12.51
C GLU A 46 9.58 0.75 -12.47
N ARG A 47 10.39 1.80 -12.35
CA ARG A 47 9.90 3.20 -12.38
C ARG A 47 9.16 3.49 -13.68
N ASP A 48 9.68 3.05 -14.81
CA ASP A 48 9.05 3.25 -16.12
C ASP A 48 7.74 2.47 -16.25
N LYS A 49 7.69 1.24 -15.73
CA LYS A 49 6.45 0.44 -15.66
C LYS A 49 5.41 1.12 -14.77
N PHE A 50 5.80 1.58 -13.58
CA PHE A 50 4.92 2.29 -12.66
C PHE A 50 4.36 3.57 -13.29
N LYS A 51 5.22 4.37 -13.93
CA LYS A 51 4.81 5.59 -14.65
C LYS A 51 3.79 5.29 -15.75
N LYS A 52 4.02 4.25 -16.57
CA LYS A 52 3.08 3.83 -17.62
C LYS A 52 1.75 3.39 -17.02
N LEU A 53 1.77 2.59 -15.95
CA LEU A 53 0.57 2.12 -15.26
C LEU A 53 -0.23 3.29 -14.67
N PHE A 54 0.44 4.22 -14.00
CA PHE A 54 -0.17 5.41 -13.41
C PHE A 54 -0.85 6.27 -14.48
N LEU A 55 -0.15 6.56 -15.58
CA LEU A 55 -0.72 7.32 -16.70
C LEU A 55 -1.89 6.59 -17.37
N HIS A 56 -1.82 5.27 -17.48
CA HIS A 56 -2.91 4.47 -18.01
C HIS A 56 -4.16 4.55 -17.13
N LYS A 57 -4.01 4.37 -15.81
CA LYS A 57 -5.11 4.56 -14.83
C LYS A 57 -5.72 5.96 -14.92
N ARG A 58 -4.88 7.01 -14.96
CA ARG A 58 -5.35 8.40 -15.08
C ARG A 58 -6.14 8.62 -16.36
N ARG A 59 -5.64 8.15 -17.52
CA ARG A 59 -6.36 8.27 -18.80
C ARG A 59 -7.69 7.51 -18.78
N ALA A 60 -7.70 6.27 -18.30
CA ALA A 60 -8.92 5.46 -18.22
C ALA A 60 -10.00 6.16 -17.36
N CYS A 61 -9.60 6.72 -16.23
CA CYS A 61 -10.50 7.48 -15.36
C CYS A 61 -11.02 8.77 -16.02
N GLN A 62 -10.16 9.54 -16.70
CA GLN A 62 -10.57 10.70 -17.48
C GLN A 62 -11.55 10.35 -18.61
N HIS A 63 -11.35 9.21 -19.29
CA HIS A 63 -12.27 8.70 -20.30
C HIS A 63 -13.62 8.31 -19.69
N ALA A 64 -13.61 7.56 -18.58
CA ALA A 64 -14.82 7.19 -17.86
C ALA A 64 -15.60 8.44 -17.37
N PHE A 65 -14.91 9.44 -16.84
CA PHE A 65 -15.52 10.71 -16.41
C PHE A 65 -16.27 11.38 -17.57
N LYS A 66 -15.62 11.52 -18.73
CA LYS A 66 -16.25 12.12 -19.92
C LYS A 66 -17.50 11.36 -20.38
N LEU A 67 -17.57 10.05 -20.19
CA LEU A 67 -18.73 9.22 -20.57
C LEU A 67 -19.87 9.29 -19.54
N LEU A 68 -19.56 9.46 -18.26
CA LEU A 68 -20.55 9.45 -17.18
C LEU A 68 -21.20 10.82 -16.95
N VAL A 69 -20.53 11.88 -17.38
CA VAL A 69 -21.02 13.25 -17.23
C VAL A 69 -22.04 13.60 -18.33
N SER A 70 -23.02 14.44 -17.97
CA SER A 70 -24.06 14.89 -18.91
C SER A 70 -23.54 16.01 -19.81
N LYS A 71 -24.02 16.07 -21.06
CA LYS A 71 -23.73 17.17 -21.99
C LYS A 71 -24.05 18.56 -21.45
N GLN A 72 -24.98 18.66 -20.50
CA GLN A 72 -25.38 19.94 -19.89
C GLN A 72 -24.37 20.46 -18.86
N ASN A 73 -23.57 19.59 -18.24
CA ASN A 73 -22.62 19.96 -17.19
C ASN A 73 -21.35 19.11 -17.31
N PRO A 74 -20.48 19.35 -18.31
CA PRO A 74 -19.35 18.48 -18.64
C PRO A 74 -18.28 18.35 -17.54
N ASP A 75 -18.26 19.28 -16.59
CA ASP A 75 -17.20 19.38 -15.59
C ASP A 75 -17.57 18.79 -14.22
N LYS A 76 -18.83 18.36 -14.04
CA LYS A 76 -19.36 17.95 -12.73
C LYS A 76 -20.12 16.63 -12.79
N MET A 77 -19.65 15.63 -12.06
CA MET A 77 -20.33 14.35 -11.86
C MET A 77 -21.18 14.39 -10.58
N ARG A 78 -22.50 14.17 -10.68
CA ARG A 78 -23.39 14.08 -9.53
C ARG A 78 -23.44 12.67 -8.95
N PHE A 79 -23.94 12.56 -7.73
CA PHE A 79 -24.06 11.28 -7.01
C PHE A 79 -24.77 10.19 -7.81
N ARG A 80 -25.90 10.48 -8.48
CA ARG A 80 -26.64 9.47 -9.28
C ARG A 80 -25.80 8.79 -10.36
N GLN A 81 -24.87 9.53 -10.99
CA GLN A 81 -23.99 8.98 -12.02
C GLN A 81 -22.90 8.11 -11.39
N PHE A 82 -22.37 8.55 -10.24
CA PHE A 82 -21.40 7.80 -9.47
C PHE A 82 -21.99 6.49 -8.90
N GLU A 83 -23.19 6.55 -8.34
CA GLU A 83 -23.94 5.38 -7.85
C GLU A 83 -24.17 4.36 -8.96
N GLY A 84 -24.58 4.83 -10.15
CA GLY A 84 -24.74 3.99 -11.33
C GLY A 84 -23.44 3.28 -11.75
N LEU A 85 -22.30 3.98 -11.71
CA LEU A 85 -20.99 3.38 -11.96
C LEU A 85 -20.66 2.32 -10.90
N MET A 86 -20.81 2.66 -9.62
CA MET A 86 -20.42 1.82 -8.50
C MET A 86 -21.20 0.50 -8.44
N ARG A 87 -22.46 0.52 -8.87
CA ARG A 87 -23.29 -0.69 -8.99
C ARG A 87 -22.66 -1.77 -9.89
N TYR A 88 -21.92 -1.38 -10.92
CA TYR A 88 -21.22 -2.32 -11.81
C TYR A 88 -19.75 -2.49 -11.46
N TYR A 89 -19.09 -1.41 -11.02
CA TYR A 89 -17.66 -1.43 -10.73
C TYR A 89 -17.32 -2.17 -9.43
N ALA A 90 -18.11 -1.97 -8.38
CA ALA A 90 -17.94 -2.66 -7.10
C ALA A 90 -19.30 -3.06 -6.51
N PRO A 91 -19.95 -4.11 -7.05
CA PRO A 91 -21.29 -4.53 -6.66
C PRO A 91 -21.41 -5.01 -5.20
N GLN A 92 -20.27 -5.31 -4.55
CA GLN A 92 -20.22 -5.77 -3.16
C GLN A 92 -20.37 -4.63 -2.14
N LYS A 93 -20.23 -3.36 -2.56
CA LYS A 93 -20.28 -2.20 -1.64
C LYS A 93 -21.73 -1.85 -1.32
N SER A 94 -22.01 -1.53 -0.05
CA SER A 94 -23.34 -1.08 0.35
C SER A 94 -23.63 0.33 -0.17
N THR A 95 -24.91 0.71 -0.27
CA THR A 95 -25.29 2.08 -0.65
C THR A 95 -24.72 3.12 0.32
N LEU A 96 -24.64 2.80 1.62
CA LEU A 96 -24.03 3.66 2.62
C LEU A 96 -22.54 3.88 2.32
N ASP A 97 -21.80 2.81 2.02
CA ASP A 97 -20.39 2.91 1.64
C ASP A 97 -20.22 3.78 0.41
N ILE A 98 -21.06 3.60 -0.61
CA ILE A 98 -21.02 4.40 -1.84
C ILE A 98 -21.24 5.90 -1.53
N ILE A 99 -22.14 6.23 -0.59
CA ILE A 99 -22.36 7.61 -0.14
C ILE A 99 -21.12 8.15 0.59
N LEU A 100 -20.51 7.36 1.48
CA LEU A 100 -19.29 7.75 2.19
C LEU A 100 -18.12 7.95 1.23
N MET A 101 -17.96 7.05 0.27
CA MET A 101 -16.98 7.15 -0.80
C MET A 101 -17.15 8.46 -1.59
N PHE A 102 -18.38 8.77 -2.02
CA PHE A 102 -18.67 10.01 -2.74
C PHE A 102 -18.33 11.24 -1.91
N ARG A 103 -18.72 11.24 -0.63
CA ARG A 103 -18.42 12.33 0.29
C ARG A 103 -16.91 12.50 0.51
N HIS A 104 -16.18 11.41 0.63
CA HIS A 104 -14.73 11.42 0.82
C HIS A 104 -13.98 11.97 -0.40
N MET A 105 -14.40 11.59 -1.61
CA MET A 105 -13.80 12.11 -2.83
C MET A 105 -14.12 13.60 -3.09
N ASN A 106 -15.29 14.08 -2.65
CA ASN A 106 -15.72 15.48 -2.81
C ASN A 106 -15.00 16.40 -1.81
N SER A 107 -13.68 16.52 -1.96
CA SER A 107 -12.83 17.38 -1.12
C SER A 107 -13.17 18.86 -1.27
N SER A 108 -13.70 19.28 -2.43
CA SER A 108 -14.14 20.65 -2.69
C SER A 108 -15.45 21.03 -1.98
N GLY A 109 -16.22 20.06 -1.48
CA GLY A 109 -17.53 20.31 -0.87
C GLY A 109 -18.59 20.82 -1.85
N SER A 110 -18.37 20.75 -3.16
CA SER A 110 -19.24 21.37 -4.18
C SER A 110 -20.55 20.60 -4.44
N GLY A 111 -20.67 19.38 -3.90
CA GLY A 111 -21.82 18.49 -4.10
C GLY A 111 -21.76 17.68 -5.40
N ALA A 112 -20.70 17.86 -6.19
CA ALA A 112 -20.38 17.10 -7.38
C ALA A 112 -18.87 16.81 -7.43
N LEU A 113 -18.47 15.76 -8.13
CA LEU A 113 -17.05 15.43 -8.32
C LEU A 113 -16.54 16.10 -9.59
N SER A 114 -15.41 16.78 -9.46
CA SER A 114 -14.57 17.20 -10.57
C SER A 114 -13.79 16.01 -11.14
N CYS A 115 -13.20 16.21 -12.33
CA CYS A 115 -12.37 15.18 -12.98
C CYS A 115 -11.17 14.76 -12.11
N GLU A 116 -10.52 15.72 -11.42
CA GLU A 116 -9.37 15.44 -10.56
C GLU A 116 -9.78 14.71 -9.28
N GLU A 117 -10.90 15.08 -8.65
CA GLU A 117 -11.43 14.36 -7.48
C GLU A 117 -11.80 12.91 -7.83
N PHE A 118 -12.39 12.70 -9.00
CA PHE A 118 -12.77 11.36 -9.48
C PHE A 118 -11.57 10.43 -9.70
N LEU A 119 -10.34 10.95 -9.87
CA LEU A 119 -9.14 10.10 -10.00
C LEU A 119 -8.88 9.23 -8.76
N SER A 120 -9.29 9.71 -7.58
CA SER A 120 -9.14 9.00 -6.31
C SER A 120 -10.07 7.78 -6.17
N VAL A 121 -10.95 7.52 -7.16
CA VAL A 121 -11.90 6.39 -7.14
C VAL A 121 -11.22 5.02 -6.95
N TYR A 122 -10.00 4.86 -7.47
CA TYR A 122 -9.23 3.62 -7.31
C TYR A 122 -8.79 3.39 -5.86
N ASP A 123 -8.47 4.45 -5.13
CA ASP A 123 -8.04 4.33 -3.74
C ASP A 123 -9.26 4.16 -2.85
N VAL A 124 -10.30 4.95 -3.08
CA VAL A 124 -11.52 4.95 -2.26
C VAL A 124 -12.31 3.64 -2.36
N THR A 125 -12.22 2.90 -3.47
CA THR A 125 -12.81 1.56 -3.56
C THR A 125 -12.14 0.53 -2.67
N THR A 126 -10.85 0.69 -2.39
CA THR A 126 -10.09 -0.21 -1.50
C THR A 126 -10.38 0.05 -0.02
N LEU A 127 -10.90 1.22 0.33
CA LEU A 127 -11.25 1.58 1.71
C LEU A 127 -12.46 0.77 2.22
N GLN A 128 -12.42 0.42 3.50
CA GLN A 128 -13.53 -0.16 4.25
C GLN A 128 -14.03 0.87 5.25
N TRP A 129 -15.35 1.02 5.34
CA TRP A 129 -15.98 1.98 6.23
C TRP A 129 -16.52 1.25 7.45
N GLU A 130 -16.03 1.63 8.62
CA GLU A 130 -16.54 1.11 9.88
C GLU A 130 -17.04 2.28 10.75
N PRO A 131 -18.21 2.15 11.38
CA PRO A 131 -18.66 3.15 12.33
C PRO A 131 -17.73 3.12 13.55
N GLN A 132 -17.30 4.29 14.02
CA GLN A 132 -16.37 4.43 15.15
C GLN A 132 -16.81 3.71 16.44
N TYR A 133 -18.11 3.44 16.58
CA TYR A 133 -18.69 2.74 17.72
C TYR A 133 -18.42 1.22 17.75
N THR A 134 -17.89 0.60 16.68
CA THR A 134 -17.52 -0.84 16.69
C THR A 134 -16.38 -1.15 17.66
N GLY A 135 -15.56 -0.17 18.01
CA GLY A 135 -14.49 -0.31 18.99
C GLY A 135 -14.93 -0.15 20.46
N ILE A 136 -16.21 0.13 20.72
CA ILE A 136 -16.69 0.33 22.10
C ILE A 136 -16.87 -1.03 22.74
N PRO A 137 -16.22 -1.28 23.89
CA PRO A 137 -16.40 -2.53 24.60
C PRO A 137 -17.86 -2.75 25.00
N TRP A 138 -18.34 -3.99 24.83
CA TRP A 138 -19.72 -4.42 25.08
C TRP A 138 -20.26 -4.01 26.46
N TYR A 139 -19.38 -3.84 27.45
CA TYR A 139 -19.74 -3.52 28.83
C TYR A 139 -20.14 -2.04 29.05
N HIS A 140 -20.00 -1.16 28.05
CA HIS A 140 -20.45 0.24 28.17
C HIS A 140 -21.97 0.41 28.26
N THR A 141 -22.75 -0.59 27.83
CA THR A 141 -24.21 -0.62 27.96
C THR A 141 -24.69 -1.48 29.14
N ALA A 142 -23.76 -2.08 29.88
CA ALA A 142 -24.06 -2.97 31.01
C ALA A 142 -24.31 -2.20 32.32
N TRP A 143 -24.73 -2.93 33.35
CA TRP A 143 -25.03 -2.38 34.68
C TRP A 143 -23.81 -1.59 35.24
N PRO A 144 -24.00 -0.38 35.82
CA PRO A 144 -22.88 0.49 36.24
C PRO A 144 -21.77 -0.15 37.10
N PRO A 145 -22.05 -1.04 38.07
CA PRO A 145 -20.97 -1.68 38.82
C PRO A 145 -20.17 -2.69 37.97
N LEU A 146 -20.84 -3.40 37.06
CA LEU A 146 -20.18 -4.33 36.14
C LEU A 146 -19.32 -3.58 35.12
N GLN A 147 -19.79 -2.40 34.67
CA GLN A 147 -19.02 -1.51 33.84
C GLN A 147 -17.69 -1.10 34.51
N MET A 148 -17.69 -0.75 35.80
CA MET A 148 -16.47 -0.41 36.55
C MET A 148 -15.49 -1.60 36.67
N LEU A 149 -16.01 -2.81 36.89
CA LEU A 149 -15.17 -4.01 36.95
C LEU A 149 -14.54 -4.32 35.59
N CYS A 150 -15.33 -4.24 34.52
CA CYS A 150 -14.85 -4.54 33.17
C CYS A 150 -13.90 -3.47 32.61
N THR A 151 -14.07 -2.19 32.96
CA THR A 151 -13.07 -1.16 32.61
C THR A 151 -11.75 -1.38 33.34
N GLY A 152 -11.78 -1.77 34.62
CA GLY A 152 -10.58 -2.13 35.37
C GLY A 152 -9.87 -3.36 34.78
N ALA A 153 -10.62 -4.40 34.43
CA ALA A 153 -10.07 -5.59 33.78
C ALA A 153 -9.49 -5.27 32.39
N ASN A 154 -10.18 -4.46 31.58
CA ASN A 154 -9.67 -4.04 30.27
C ASN A 154 -8.40 -3.19 30.40
N ALA A 155 -8.32 -2.30 31.39
CA ALA A 155 -7.10 -1.53 31.67
C ALA A 155 -5.92 -2.43 32.10
N ALA A 156 -6.19 -3.51 32.83
CA ALA A 156 -5.17 -4.50 33.18
C ALA A 156 -4.70 -5.31 31.96
N ILE A 157 -5.61 -5.70 31.05
CA ILE A 157 -5.29 -6.45 29.82
C ILE A 157 -4.53 -5.57 28.81
N MET A 158 -4.93 -4.30 28.66
CA MET A 158 -4.28 -3.34 27.76
C MET A 158 -2.93 -2.82 28.29
N TRP A 159 -2.48 -3.30 29.45
CA TRP A 159 -1.20 -2.90 30.02
C TRP A 159 -0.07 -3.53 29.19
N PRO A 160 0.90 -2.76 28.64
CA PRO A 160 1.99 -3.28 27.80
C PRO A 160 2.83 -4.40 28.41
N TYR A 161 2.86 -4.52 29.75
CA TYR A 161 3.60 -5.58 30.43
C TYR A 161 2.76 -6.84 30.68
N PHE A 162 1.46 -6.82 30.37
CA PHE A 162 0.57 -7.95 30.58
C PHE A 162 1.02 -9.18 29.78
N GLU A 163 1.39 -9.00 28.51
CA GLU A 163 1.92 -10.09 27.67
C GLU A 163 3.30 -10.61 28.11
N SER A 164 4.05 -9.83 28.90
CA SER A 164 5.33 -10.29 29.45
C SER A 164 5.23 -11.02 30.78
N VAL A 165 4.08 -10.93 31.46
CA VAL A 165 3.82 -11.53 32.79
C VAL A 165 3.05 -12.85 32.69
N VAL A 166 2.28 -13.05 31.61
CA VAL A 166 1.56 -14.30 31.29
C VAL A 166 2.46 -15.26 30.53
#